data_AF-A0A953BLR9-F1
#
_entry.id   AF-A0A953BLR9-F1
#
_cell.length_a   1.000
_cell.length_b   1.000
_cell.length_c   1.000
_cell.angle_alpha   90.00
_cell.angle_beta   90.00
_cell.angle_gamma   90.00
#
_symmetry.space_group_name_H-M   'P 1'
#
loop_
_entity.id
_entity.type
_entity.pdbx_description
1 polymer ?
#
loop_
_entity_poly.entity_id
_entity_poly.type
_entity_poly.pdbx_seq_one_letter_code
_entity_poly.pdbx_strand_id
1 'polypeptide(L)'
;MSPRRPRSLLTQLDEDRLGVVRSLAENEYERLVRWVVKDIKNTPPSARMCSEDWPLPDAWEDFKYQVQREEFMDFEVFEDMVRMTCLSAADRIDPTVRAMLWLFSPAFYKWDCSDHSMPPDEDVLAGVGEEVYQRVSSLADEEELVLDPDEERYREQIKEDIAFNSPKDETEPRSTPQKSDRPEGEKG
;
A
#
# COMPACT_ATOMS: atom_id res chain seq x y z
N MET A 1 -42.97 -18.30 -25.98
CA MET A 1 -42.20 -18.88 -24.86
C MET A 1 -41.39 -20.04 -25.40
N SER A 2 -40.11 -19.83 -25.70
CA SER A 2 -39.25 -20.92 -26.19
C SER A 2 -38.77 -21.77 -25.01
N PRO A 3 -38.91 -23.11 -25.06
CA PRO A 3 -38.40 -23.97 -24.00
C PRO A 3 -36.87 -23.90 -23.98
N ARG A 4 -36.29 -23.61 -22.82
CA ARG A 4 -34.83 -23.71 -22.60
C ARG A 4 -34.44 -25.17 -22.84
N ARG A 5 -33.58 -25.42 -23.83
CA ARG A 5 -33.03 -26.76 -24.06
C ARG A 5 -32.27 -27.20 -22.79
N PRO A 6 -32.42 -28.45 -22.33
CA PRO A 6 -31.63 -28.97 -21.23
C PRO A 6 -30.15 -28.95 -21.62
N ARG A 7 -29.30 -28.35 -20.77
CA ARG A 7 -27.83 -28.41 -20.90
C ARG A 7 -27.39 -29.87 -20.81
N SER A 8 -26.37 -30.26 -21.57
CA SER A 8 -25.85 -31.62 -21.51
C SER A 8 -25.05 -31.82 -20.21
N LEU A 9 -25.07 -33.03 -19.66
CA LEU A 9 -24.31 -33.35 -18.44
C LEU A 9 -22.80 -33.17 -18.63
N LEU A 10 -22.30 -33.37 -19.86
CA LEU A 10 -20.90 -33.13 -20.22
C LEU A 10 -20.54 -31.64 -20.12
N THR A 11 -21.40 -30.75 -20.63
CA THR A 11 -21.16 -29.29 -20.52
C THR A 11 -21.17 -28.80 -19.08
N GLN A 12 -21.99 -29.41 -18.21
CA GLN A 12 -22.04 -29.04 -16.81
C GLN A 12 -20.79 -29.50 -16.03
N LEU A 13 -20.32 -30.73 -16.29
CA LEU A 13 -19.10 -31.24 -15.67
C LEU A 13 -17.85 -30.42 -16.04
N ASP A 14 -17.80 -29.92 -17.28
CA ASP A 14 -16.70 -29.06 -17.75
C ASP A 14 -16.76 -27.66 -17.12
N GLU A 15 -17.96 -27.08 -16.96
CA GLU A 15 -18.18 -25.82 -16.22
C GLU A 15 -17.72 -25.95 -14.76
N ASP A 16 -18.10 -27.03 -14.06
CA ASP A 16 -17.74 -27.26 -12.66
C ASP A 16 -16.23 -27.43 -12.48
N ARG A 17 -15.58 -28.21 -13.37
CA ARG A 17 -14.12 -28.40 -13.36
C ARG A 17 -13.37 -27.10 -13.61
N LEU A 18 -13.82 -26.30 -14.58
CA LEU A 18 -13.24 -25.00 -14.86
C LEU A 18 -13.39 -24.06 -13.66
N GLY A 19 -14.51 -24.12 -12.95
CA GLY A 19 -14.73 -23.41 -11.69
C GLY A 19 -13.68 -23.75 -10.64
N VAL A 20 -13.40 -25.04 -10.42
CA VAL A 20 -12.37 -25.50 -9.48
C VAL A 20 -10.98 -25.01 -9.88
N VAL A 21 -10.61 -25.12 -11.15
CA VAL A 21 -9.29 -24.66 -11.64
C VAL A 21 -9.15 -23.14 -11.47
N ARG A 22 -10.20 -22.38 -11.74
CA ARG A 22 -10.22 -20.93 -11.49
C ARG A 22 -9.99 -20.63 -10.02
N SER A 23 -10.70 -21.29 -9.10
CA SER A 23 -10.50 -21.09 -7.66
C SER A 23 -9.07 -21.45 -7.20
N LEU A 24 -8.45 -22.47 -7.79
CA LEU A 24 -7.05 -22.79 -7.52
C LEU A 24 -6.12 -21.68 -8.00
N ALA A 25 -6.37 -21.11 -9.18
CA ALA A 25 -5.61 -19.98 -9.70
C ALA A 25 -5.76 -18.74 -8.78
N GLU A 26 -6.98 -18.41 -8.35
CA GLU A 26 -7.23 -17.30 -7.43
C GLU A 26 -6.49 -17.47 -6.10
N ASN A 27 -6.56 -18.65 -5.49
CA ASN A 27 -5.86 -18.94 -4.24
C ASN A 27 -4.33 -18.77 -4.38
N GLU A 28 -3.80 -19.13 -5.54
CA GLU A 28 -2.37 -19.02 -5.80
C GLU A 28 -1.96 -17.56 -6.07
N TYR A 29 -2.79 -16.77 -6.75
CA TYR A 29 -2.59 -15.32 -6.82
C TYR A 29 -2.63 -14.67 -5.43
N GLU A 30 -3.60 -15.00 -4.58
CA GLU A 30 -3.64 -14.51 -3.19
C GLU A 30 -2.39 -14.90 -2.38
N ARG A 31 -1.84 -16.09 -2.64
CA ARG A 31 -0.58 -16.54 -2.02
C ARG A 31 0.59 -15.68 -2.50
N LEU A 32 0.68 -15.38 -3.79
CA LEU A 32 1.72 -14.53 -4.37
C LEU A 32 1.62 -13.09 -3.84
N VAL A 33 0.42 -12.50 -3.84
CA VAL A 33 0.16 -11.15 -3.30
C VAL A 33 0.63 -11.04 -1.86
N ARG A 34 0.22 -11.97 -0.97
CA ARG A 34 0.66 -11.97 0.43
C ARG A 34 2.18 -12.07 0.57
N TRP A 35 2.83 -12.81 -0.31
CA TRP A 35 4.27 -12.93 -0.28
C TRP A 35 4.96 -11.65 -0.76
N VAL A 36 4.48 -11.02 -1.85
CA VAL A 36 4.98 -9.71 -2.30
C VAL A 36 4.81 -8.65 -1.21
N VAL A 37 3.63 -8.53 -0.61
CA VAL A 37 3.38 -7.58 0.49
C VAL A 37 4.34 -7.82 1.65
N LYS A 38 4.59 -9.09 1.99
CA LYS A 38 5.57 -9.44 3.02
C LYS A 38 6.98 -8.99 2.63
N ASP A 39 7.40 -9.18 1.39
CA ASP A 39 8.72 -8.77 0.93
C ASP A 39 8.85 -7.23 0.95
N ILE A 40 7.82 -6.50 0.52
CA ILE A 40 7.76 -5.03 0.59
C ILE A 40 7.85 -4.55 2.05
N LYS A 41 7.09 -5.14 2.97
CA LYS A 41 7.15 -4.78 4.42
C LYS A 41 8.54 -5.00 5.02
N ASN A 42 9.31 -5.94 4.49
CA ASN A 42 10.66 -6.24 4.95
C ASN A 42 11.76 -5.44 4.22
N THR A 43 11.39 -4.52 3.32
CA THR A 43 12.34 -3.61 2.67
C THR A 43 13.06 -2.76 3.73
N PRO A 44 14.41 -2.71 3.71
CA PRO A 44 15.17 -1.97 4.71
C PRO A 44 14.89 -0.47 4.62
N PRO A 45 15.00 0.29 5.74
CA PRO A 45 14.78 1.73 5.75
C PRO A 45 15.56 2.52 4.70
N SER A 46 16.80 2.12 4.42
CA SER A 46 17.65 2.76 3.41
C SER A 46 17.16 2.62 1.96
N ALA A 47 16.20 1.73 1.71
CA ALA A 47 15.58 1.51 0.41
C ALA A 47 14.13 2.01 0.36
N ARG A 48 13.68 2.73 1.39
CA ARG A 48 12.39 3.44 1.39
C ARG A 48 12.56 4.75 0.62
N MET A 49 11.49 5.18 -0.06
CA MET A 49 11.52 6.38 -0.90
C MET A 49 11.17 7.63 -0.09
N CYS A 50 10.34 7.49 0.94
CA CYS A 50 10.16 8.55 1.92
C CYS A 50 11.42 8.73 2.80
N SER A 51 11.69 9.98 3.18
CA SER A 51 12.81 10.32 4.07
C SER A 51 12.70 9.58 5.41
N GLU A 52 13.83 9.42 6.11
CA GLU A 52 13.86 8.83 7.46
C GLU A 52 12.93 9.53 8.47
N ASP A 53 12.54 10.77 8.18
CA ASP A 53 11.64 11.60 8.99
C ASP A 53 10.14 11.36 8.69
N TRP A 54 9.80 10.48 7.73
CA TRP A 54 8.42 10.18 7.38
C TRP A 54 7.78 9.23 8.41
N PRO A 55 6.57 9.52 8.91
CA PRO A 55 5.99 8.83 10.07
C PRO A 55 5.46 7.42 9.77
N LEU A 56 5.66 6.89 8.55
CA LEU A 56 5.14 5.59 8.17
C LEU A 56 6.03 4.44 8.67
N PRO A 57 5.43 3.35 9.20
CA PRO A 57 6.18 2.30 9.88
C PRO A 57 7.03 1.44 8.94
N ASP A 58 6.56 1.21 7.71
CA ASP A 58 7.22 0.36 6.73
C ASP A 58 6.99 0.82 5.27
N ALA A 59 7.66 0.15 4.33
CA ALA A 59 7.57 0.48 2.91
C ALA A 59 6.21 0.09 2.27
N TRP A 60 5.41 -0.75 2.94
CA TRP A 60 4.06 -1.05 2.46
C TRP A 60 3.11 0.10 2.73
N GLU A 61 3.17 0.69 3.92
CA GLU A 61 2.40 1.91 4.21
C GLU A 61 2.80 3.06 3.28
N ASP A 62 4.09 3.20 2.96
CA ASP A 62 4.56 4.14 1.93
C ASP A 62 3.92 3.83 0.58
N PHE A 63 3.99 2.57 0.12
CA PHE A 63 3.36 2.16 -1.14
C PHE A 63 1.86 2.45 -1.19
N LYS A 64 1.11 2.13 -0.14
CA LYS A 64 -0.32 2.48 -0.04
C LYS A 64 -0.55 3.97 -0.17
N TYR A 65 0.22 4.78 0.56
CA TYR A 65 0.10 6.23 0.53
C TYR A 65 0.29 6.75 -0.90
N GLN A 66 1.34 6.27 -1.58
CA GLN A 66 1.62 6.68 -2.95
C GLN A 66 0.55 6.25 -3.94
N VAL A 67 0.06 5.01 -3.85
CA VAL A 67 -1.00 4.48 -4.73
C VAL A 67 -2.30 5.28 -4.55
N GLN A 68 -2.68 5.62 -3.32
CA GLN A 68 -3.94 6.31 -3.02
C GLN A 68 -3.92 7.80 -3.34
N ARG A 69 -2.74 8.44 -3.34
CA ARG A 69 -2.60 9.90 -3.45
C ARG A 69 -1.95 10.38 -4.75
N GLU A 70 -1.24 9.51 -5.48
CA GLU A 70 -0.51 9.85 -6.72
C GLU A 70 0.48 11.04 -6.53
N GLU A 71 1.06 11.19 -5.34
CA GLU A 71 1.65 12.46 -4.92
C GLU A 71 3.14 12.67 -5.24
N PHE A 72 3.92 11.62 -5.56
CA PHE A 72 5.38 11.75 -5.70
C PHE A 72 5.92 11.67 -7.13
N MET A 73 6.79 12.62 -7.46
CA MET A 73 7.48 12.72 -8.75
C MET A 73 8.37 11.50 -9.07
N ASP A 74 8.89 10.81 -8.06
CA ASP A 74 9.74 9.62 -8.21
C ASP A 74 8.98 8.30 -7.95
N PHE A 75 7.65 8.32 -7.92
CA PHE A 75 6.84 7.11 -7.69
C PHE A 75 7.16 6.00 -8.70
N GLU A 76 7.49 6.35 -9.95
CA GLU A 76 7.86 5.41 -11.01
C GLU A 76 9.02 4.47 -10.58
N VAL A 77 10.03 4.97 -9.89
CA VAL A 77 11.18 4.17 -9.44
C VAL A 77 10.77 3.16 -8.36
N PHE A 78 9.86 3.56 -7.49
CA PHE A 78 9.34 2.69 -6.44
C PHE A 78 8.38 1.64 -7.01
N GLU A 79 7.53 2.08 -7.94
CA GLU A 79 6.62 1.23 -8.70
C GLU A 79 7.40 0.14 -9.44
N ASP A 80 8.50 0.49 -10.11
CA ASP A 80 9.41 -0.45 -10.78
C ASP A 80 9.98 -1.49 -9.81
N MET A 81 10.39 -1.07 -8.60
CA MET A 81 10.85 -2.00 -7.57
C MET A 81 9.76 -3.01 -7.16
N VAL A 82 8.52 -2.53 -6.99
CA VAL A 82 7.38 -3.38 -6.66
C VAL A 82 7.02 -4.32 -7.81
N ARG A 83 7.02 -3.82 -9.06
CA ARG A 83 6.84 -4.64 -10.27
C ARG A 83 7.90 -5.73 -10.38
N MET A 84 9.17 -5.42 -10.11
CA MET A 84 10.26 -6.40 -10.10
C MET A 84 10.10 -7.44 -8.99
N THR A 85 9.56 -7.04 -7.83
CA THR A 85 9.25 -7.98 -6.74
C THR A 85 8.10 -8.91 -7.15
N CYS A 86 7.07 -8.40 -7.81
CA CYS A 86 5.97 -9.20 -8.37
C CYS A 86 6.46 -10.18 -9.44
N LEU A 87 7.34 -9.73 -10.34
CA LEU A 87 7.96 -10.56 -11.37
C LEU A 87 8.82 -11.66 -10.74
N SER A 88 9.65 -11.32 -9.74
CA SER A 88 10.42 -12.31 -8.98
C SER A 88 9.50 -13.31 -8.28
N ALA A 89 8.33 -12.86 -7.82
CA ALA A 89 7.37 -13.74 -7.18
C ALA A 89 6.75 -14.74 -8.16
N ALA A 90 6.38 -14.27 -9.35
CA ALA A 90 5.91 -15.10 -10.44
C ALA A 90 7.01 -16.03 -11.00
N ASP A 91 8.29 -15.67 -10.89
CA ASP A 91 9.38 -16.53 -11.37
C ASP A 91 9.68 -17.71 -10.44
N ARG A 92 9.39 -17.60 -9.14
CA ARG A 92 9.66 -18.66 -8.16
C ARG A 92 8.65 -19.81 -8.16
N ILE A 93 7.53 -19.68 -8.88
CA ILE A 93 6.53 -20.74 -8.98
C ILE A 93 6.86 -21.73 -10.09
N ASP A 94 6.31 -22.94 -9.98
CA ASP A 94 6.47 -23.95 -11.02
C ASP A 94 5.94 -23.44 -12.37
N PRO A 95 6.67 -23.66 -13.49
CA PRO A 95 6.25 -23.19 -14.81
C PRO A 95 4.85 -23.68 -15.22
N THR A 96 4.43 -24.87 -14.78
CA THR A 96 3.09 -25.39 -15.06
C THR A 96 2.02 -24.62 -14.31
N VAL A 97 2.28 -24.29 -13.04
CA VAL A 97 1.39 -23.43 -12.24
C VAL A 97 1.33 -22.05 -12.86
N ARG A 98 2.47 -21.49 -13.26
CA ARG A 98 2.56 -20.18 -13.92
C ARG A 98 1.77 -20.14 -15.23
N ALA A 99 1.89 -21.16 -16.08
CA ALA A 99 1.11 -21.30 -17.30
C ALA A 99 -0.40 -21.36 -17.00
N MET A 100 -0.82 -22.10 -15.97
CA MET A 100 -2.21 -22.14 -15.53
C MET A 100 -2.69 -20.77 -15.07
N LEU A 101 -1.92 -20.04 -14.26
CA LEU A 101 -2.25 -18.69 -13.82
C LEU A 101 -2.43 -17.75 -15.00
N TRP A 102 -1.51 -17.79 -15.95
CA TRP A 102 -1.55 -16.96 -17.15
C TRP A 102 -2.86 -17.09 -17.93
N LEU A 103 -3.43 -18.30 -18.04
CA LEU A 103 -4.74 -18.53 -18.69
C LEU A 103 -5.90 -17.74 -18.07
N PHE A 104 -5.78 -17.36 -16.79
CA PHE A 104 -6.78 -16.55 -16.09
C PHE A 104 -6.38 -15.07 -15.99
N SER A 105 -5.20 -14.70 -16.47
CA SER A 105 -4.73 -13.31 -16.49
C SER A 105 -5.29 -12.53 -17.69
N PRO A 106 -5.33 -11.18 -17.62
CA PRO A 106 -5.62 -10.33 -18.78
C PRO A 106 -4.68 -10.55 -19.97
N ALA A 107 -3.45 -11.01 -19.73
CA ALA A 107 -2.47 -11.25 -20.79
C ALA A 107 -2.91 -12.36 -21.76
N PHE A 108 -3.65 -13.35 -21.27
CA PHE A 108 -4.23 -14.40 -22.13
C PHE A 108 -5.12 -13.83 -23.24
N TYR A 109 -5.98 -12.86 -22.90
CA TYR A 109 -6.91 -12.26 -23.88
C TYR A 109 -6.22 -11.35 -24.89
N LYS A 110 -4.97 -10.95 -24.61
CA LYS A 110 -4.14 -10.15 -25.52
C LYS A 110 -3.32 -11.01 -26.47
N TRP A 111 -3.17 -12.30 -26.17
CA TRP A 111 -2.43 -13.24 -27.00
C TRP A 111 -3.30 -13.75 -28.16
N ASP A 112 -2.71 -13.84 -29.35
CA ASP A 112 -3.39 -14.45 -30.48
C ASP A 112 -3.34 -15.98 -30.37
N CYS A 113 -4.42 -16.56 -29.86
CA CYS A 113 -4.58 -18.01 -29.69
C CYS A 113 -4.99 -18.73 -30.99
N SER A 114 -4.88 -18.11 -32.17
CA SER A 114 -5.37 -18.67 -33.44
C SER A 114 -4.74 -20.01 -33.83
N ASP A 115 -3.54 -20.30 -33.33
CA ASP A 115 -2.81 -21.54 -33.57
C ASP A 115 -2.81 -22.50 -32.36
N HIS A 116 -3.57 -22.18 -31.30
CA HIS A 116 -3.58 -22.90 -30.03
C HIS A 116 -2.18 -23.04 -29.37
N SER A 117 -1.23 -22.17 -29.71
CA SER A 117 0.09 -22.16 -29.10
C SER A 117 0.08 -21.44 -27.76
N MET A 118 0.98 -21.88 -26.88
CA MET A 118 1.37 -21.10 -25.71
C MET A 118 2.42 -20.06 -26.13
N PRO A 119 2.37 -18.85 -25.57
CA PRO A 119 3.45 -17.89 -25.77
C PRO A 119 4.76 -18.40 -25.14
N PRO A 120 5.89 -17.77 -25.50
CA PRO A 120 7.16 -17.94 -24.81
C PRO A 120 7.02 -17.78 -23.28
N ASP A 121 7.83 -18.53 -22.53
CA ASP A 121 7.79 -18.52 -21.07
C ASP A 121 8.04 -17.12 -20.46
N GLU A 122 8.86 -16.29 -21.13
CA GLU A 122 9.10 -14.90 -20.73
C GLU A 122 7.83 -14.05 -20.80
N ASP A 123 6.99 -14.24 -21.83
CA ASP A 123 5.71 -13.53 -21.97
C ASP A 123 4.66 -14.03 -20.97
N VAL A 124 4.67 -15.35 -20.68
CA VAL A 124 3.85 -15.93 -19.61
C VAL A 124 4.23 -15.32 -18.27
N LEU A 125 5.53 -15.28 -17.96
CA LEU A 125 6.08 -14.71 -16.74
C LEU A 125 5.74 -13.23 -16.61
N ALA A 126 5.93 -12.44 -17.66
CA ALA A 126 5.58 -11.02 -17.66
C ALA A 126 4.07 -10.81 -17.43
N GLY A 127 3.22 -11.60 -18.10
CA GLY A 127 1.77 -11.51 -17.93
C GLY A 127 1.29 -11.87 -16.52
N VAL A 128 1.87 -12.90 -15.91
CA VAL A 128 1.55 -13.28 -14.52
C VAL A 128 2.12 -12.26 -13.53
N GLY A 129 3.35 -11.78 -13.73
CA GLY A 129 3.97 -10.74 -12.90
C GLY A 129 3.15 -9.44 -12.91
N GLU A 130 2.65 -9.03 -14.07
CA GLU A 130 1.76 -7.88 -14.20
C GLU A 130 0.44 -8.09 -13.44
N GLU A 131 -0.19 -9.24 -13.58
CA GLU A 131 -1.44 -9.54 -12.86
C GLU A 131 -1.23 -9.54 -11.34
N VAL A 132 -0.09 -10.06 -10.85
CA VAL A 132 0.28 -9.97 -9.43
C VAL A 132 0.45 -8.51 -9.01
N TYR A 133 1.15 -7.71 -9.80
CA TYR A 133 1.32 -6.27 -9.53
C TYR A 133 -0.02 -5.55 -9.44
N GLN A 134 -0.92 -5.74 -10.42
CA GLN A 134 -2.25 -5.11 -10.42
C GLN A 134 -3.05 -5.46 -9.17
N ARG A 135 -2.98 -6.71 -8.71
CA ARG A 135 -3.63 -7.15 -7.47
C ARG A 135 -2.99 -6.55 -6.22
N VAL A 136 -1.67 -6.44 -6.18
CA VAL A 136 -0.94 -5.77 -5.09
C VAL A 136 -1.31 -4.29 -5.02
N SER A 137 -1.35 -3.59 -6.16
CA SER A 137 -1.76 -2.19 -6.24
C SER A 137 -3.23 -2.01 -5.85
N SER A 138 -4.13 -2.89 -6.29
CA SER A 138 -5.54 -2.85 -5.87
C SER A 138 -5.69 -3.03 -4.36
N LEU A 139 -4.95 -3.99 -3.77
CA LEU A 139 -4.93 -4.16 -2.33
C LEU A 139 -4.38 -2.91 -1.61
N ALA A 140 -3.37 -2.26 -2.18
CA ALA A 140 -2.79 -1.06 -1.61
C ALA A 140 -3.76 0.13 -1.64
N ASP A 141 -4.55 0.26 -2.70
CA ASP A 141 -5.61 1.26 -2.85
C ASP A 141 -6.77 1.03 -1.86
N GLU A 142 -7.15 -0.24 -1.65
CA GLU A 142 -8.27 -0.63 -0.78
C GLU A 142 -7.93 -0.65 0.72
N GLU A 143 -6.68 -0.95 1.10
CA GLU A 143 -6.27 -1.00 2.50
C GLU A 143 -6.12 0.39 3.13
N GLU A 144 -6.81 0.65 4.24
CA GLU A 144 -6.62 1.90 5.00
C GLU A 144 -5.16 2.06 5.48
N LEU A 145 -4.66 3.29 5.42
CA LEU A 145 -3.38 3.66 6.02
C LEU A 145 -3.44 3.53 7.54
N VAL A 146 -2.39 2.96 8.14
CA VAL A 146 -2.26 2.89 9.61
C VAL A 146 -2.16 4.30 10.21
N LEU A 147 -1.49 5.19 9.49
CA LEU A 147 -1.35 6.59 9.82
C LEU A 147 -1.42 7.38 8.53
N ASP A 148 -2.34 8.34 8.44
CA ASP A 148 -2.40 9.29 7.34
C ASP A 148 -1.48 10.48 7.66
N PRO A 149 -0.36 10.66 6.93
CA PRO A 149 0.59 11.75 7.15
C PRO A 149 -0.05 13.14 7.01
N ASP A 150 -1.03 13.33 6.12
CA ASP A 150 -1.71 14.61 5.95
C ASP A 150 -2.57 14.94 7.15
N GLU A 151 -3.31 13.95 7.66
CA GLU A 151 -4.11 14.12 8.88
C GLU A 151 -3.22 14.43 10.08
N GLU A 152 -2.08 13.74 10.22
CA GLU A 152 -1.19 13.96 11.35
C GLU A 152 -0.56 15.36 11.27
N ARG A 153 -0.14 15.80 10.09
CA ARG A 153 0.36 17.16 9.87
C ARG A 153 -0.70 18.22 10.21
N TYR A 154 -1.96 17.99 9.83
CA TYR A 154 -3.06 18.88 10.18
C TYR A 154 -3.31 18.95 11.69
N ARG A 155 -3.24 17.80 12.39
CA ARG A 155 -3.37 17.72 13.85
C ARG A 155 -2.24 18.45 14.57
N GLU A 156 -1.01 18.33 14.09
CA GLU A 156 0.15 19.05 14.63
C GLU A 156 -0.02 20.56 14.47
N GLN A 157 -0.44 21.00 13.29
CA GLN A 157 -0.68 22.42 13.02
C GLN A 157 -1.76 23.01 13.94
N ILE A 158 -2.84 22.27 14.20
CA ILE A 158 -3.87 22.68 15.17
C ILE A 158 -3.29 22.78 16.59
N LYS A 159 -2.44 21.83 17.01
CA LYS A 159 -1.81 21.87 18.35
C LYS A 159 -0.91 23.10 18.50
N GLU A 160 -0.14 23.44 17.48
CA GLU A 160 0.71 24.64 17.46
C GLU A 160 -0.12 25.92 17.58
N ASP A 161 -1.22 26.04 16.82
CA ASP A 161 -2.12 27.20 16.87
C ASP A 161 -2.78 27.37 18.25
N ILE A 162 -3.16 26.28 18.91
CA ILE A 162 -3.72 26.30 20.28
C ILE A 162 -2.63 26.68 21.31
N ALA A 163 -1.41 26.15 21.16
CA ALA A 163 -0.30 26.47 22.05
C ALA A 163 0.13 27.94 21.92
N PHE A 164 0.13 28.48 20.70
CA PHE A 164 0.47 29.88 20.42
C PHE A 164 -0.59 30.86 20.96
N ASN A 165 -1.88 30.49 20.91
CA ASN A 165 -2.99 31.29 21.42
C ASN A 165 -3.32 31.05 22.91
N SER A 166 -2.57 30.20 23.60
CA SER A 166 -2.73 30.03 25.04
C SER A 166 -2.31 31.32 25.76
N PRO A 167 -3.18 31.93 26.59
CA PRO A 167 -2.84 33.15 27.32
C PRO A 167 -1.56 32.90 28.11
N LYS A 168 -0.52 33.70 27.88
CA LYS A 168 0.60 33.76 28.82
C LYS A 168 0.01 34.21 30.13
N ASP A 169 -0.01 33.31 31.10
CA ASP A 169 -0.42 33.59 32.47
C ASP A 169 0.53 34.70 32.99
N GLU A 170 0.07 35.95 32.88
CA GLU A 170 0.70 37.12 33.48
C GLU A 170 0.50 37.05 35.00
N THR A 171 1.04 36.01 35.63
CA THR A 171 1.39 36.07 37.05
C THR A 171 2.73 36.79 37.20
N GLU A 172 2.74 38.08 36.86
CA GLU A 172 3.73 38.97 37.48
C GLU A 172 3.35 39.10 38.98
N PRO A 173 4.24 38.73 39.91
CA PRO A 173 4.00 39.02 41.32
C PRO A 173 4.03 40.53 41.49
N ARG A 174 2.84 41.11 41.68
CA ARG A 174 2.60 42.52 41.98
C ARG A 174 3.48 42.94 43.18
N SER A 175 4.57 43.63 42.89
CA SER A 175 5.51 44.16 43.88
C SER A 175 4.78 44.94 44.97
N THR A 176 4.87 44.46 46.21
CA THR A 176 4.43 45.19 47.40
C THR A 176 5.24 46.48 47.59
N PRO A 177 4.62 47.62 47.94
CA PRO A 177 5.35 48.84 48.19
C PRO A 177 6.15 48.73 49.49
N GLN A 178 7.47 48.85 49.36
CA GLN A 178 8.43 48.93 50.46
C GLN A 178 8.17 50.22 51.26
N LYS A 179 7.75 50.07 52.53
CA LYS A 179 7.65 51.18 53.48
C LYS A 179 9.06 51.72 53.76
N SER A 180 9.21 53.03 53.55
CA SER A 180 10.38 53.81 53.90
C SER A 180 10.54 53.88 55.43
N ASP A 181 11.61 53.29 55.95
CA ASP A 181 12.08 53.59 57.30
C ASP A 181 12.87 54.90 57.28
N ARG A 182 12.44 55.82 58.15
CA ARG A 182 12.95 57.17 58.35
C ARG A 182 13.95 57.13 59.52
N PRO A 183 15.12 57.80 59.45
CA PRO A 183 16.04 57.85 60.57
C PRO A 183 15.64 58.98 61.53
N GLU A 184 15.35 58.62 62.77
CA GLU A 184 15.48 59.48 63.96
C GLU A 184 16.60 58.83 64.79
N GLY A 185 17.59 59.50 65.35
CA GLY A 185 17.93 60.90 65.45
C GLY A 185 19.15 60.96 66.37
N GLU A 186 20.00 61.97 66.17
CA GLU A 186 21.06 62.35 67.09
C GLU A 186 20.52 62.55 68.52
N LYS A 187 21.31 62.15 69.53
CA LYS A 187 21.74 62.99 70.66
C LYS A 187 22.51 62.18 71.70
N GLY A 188 23.63 62.73 72.16
CA GLY A 188 24.23 62.47 73.47
C GLY A 188 25.64 61.92 73.41
#